data_AF-A0A3M1R8K0-F1
#
_entry.id   AF-A0A3M1R8K0-F1
#
_cell.length_a   1.000
_cell.length_b   1.000
_cell.length_c   1.000
_cell.angle_alpha   90.00
_cell.angle_beta   90.00
_cell.angle_gamma   90.00
#
_symmetry.space_group_name_H-M   'P 1'
#
loop_
_entity.id
_entity.type
_entity.pdbx_description
1 polymer ?
#
loop_
_entity_poly.entity_id
_entity_poly.type
_entity_poly.pdbx_seq_one_letter_code
_entity_poly.pdbx_strand_id
1 'polypeptide(L)'
;MCVSATLEVAGRKSALFEMHKSSLGWQETLAPGQQGKLTVYFDPNFHGREGLGRIWREVRIDSNDPQHPVTIIEFFATVVD
;
A
#
# COMPACT_ATOMS: atom_id res chain seq x y z
N MET A 1 -13.38 -2.63 -1.12
CA MET A 1 -12.02 -3.19 -0.97
C MET A 1 -11.53 -2.76 0.40
N CYS A 2 -11.06 -3.68 1.26
CA CYS A 2 -10.69 -3.34 2.65
C CYS A 2 -9.49 -2.39 2.72
N VAL A 3 -8.41 -2.69 1.98
CA VAL A 3 -7.23 -1.82 1.85
C VAL A 3 -6.88 -1.62 0.38
N SER A 4 -6.47 -0.41 0.06
CA SER A 4 -5.88 -0.08 -1.23
C SER A 4 -4.75 0.93 -1.08
N ALA A 5 -3.95 1.14 -2.11
CA ALA A 5 -2.84 2.09 -2.06
C ALA A 5 -2.62 2.81 -3.38
N THR A 6 -2.04 4.00 -3.32
CA THR A 6 -1.49 4.72 -4.48
C THR A 6 -0.09 5.20 -4.18
N LEU A 7 0.78 5.19 -5.18
CA LEU A 7 2.12 5.78 -5.10
C LEU A 7 2.20 7.01 -5.99
N GLU A 8 2.75 8.09 -5.46
CA GLU A 8 2.99 9.33 -6.21
C GLU A 8 4.48 9.68 -6.19
N VAL A 9 5.05 9.92 -7.37
CA VAL A 9 6.46 10.28 -7.56
C VAL A 9 6.56 11.42 -8.56
N ALA A 10 7.15 12.55 -8.17
CA ALA A 10 7.28 13.75 -9.01
C ALA A 10 5.98 14.15 -9.74
N GLY A 11 4.84 14.12 -9.03
CA GLY A 11 3.53 14.47 -9.56
C GLY A 11 2.87 13.42 -10.46
N ARG A 12 3.52 12.29 -10.72
CA ARG A 12 2.89 11.13 -11.38
C ARG A 12 2.31 10.20 -10.33
N LYS A 13 0.99 10.00 -10.39
CA LYS A 13 0.26 9.11 -9.48
C LYS A 13 -0.05 7.78 -10.16
N SER A 14 0.14 6.68 -9.44
CA SER A 14 -0.22 5.34 -9.88
C SER A 14 -1.73 5.16 -10.02
N ALA A 15 -2.14 4.07 -10.68
CA ALA A 15 -3.48 3.51 -10.48
C ALA A 15 -3.67 3.07 -9.02
N LEU A 16 -4.92 2.82 -8.63
CA LEU A 16 -5.23 2.26 -7.32
C LEU A 16 -4.80 0.79 -7.26
N PHE A 17 -3.89 0.47 -6.35
CA PHE A 17 -3.50 -0.90 -6.03
C PHE A 17 -4.51 -1.48 -5.05
N GLU A 18 -5.06 -2.63 -5.39
CA GLU A 18 -6.08 -3.33 -4.60
C GLU A 18 -5.52 -4.63 -4.05
N MET A 19 -6.02 -5.06 -2.89
CA MET A 19 -5.69 -6.39 -2.37
C MET A 19 -6.14 -7.47 -3.36
N HIS A 20 -5.34 -8.54 -3.47
CA HIS A 20 -5.60 -9.72 -4.32
C HIS A 20 -5.64 -9.44 -5.82
N LYS A 21 -5.35 -8.21 -6.27
CA LYS A 21 -5.11 -7.89 -7.68
C LYS A 21 -3.64 -7.66 -7.91
N SER A 22 -3.18 -8.15 -9.05
CA SER A 22 -1.80 -7.91 -9.46
C SER A 22 -1.63 -6.48 -9.96
N SER A 23 -0.56 -5.83 -9.53
CA SER A 23 -0.09 -4.54 -10.04
C SER A 23 0.80 -4.67 -11.29
N LEU A 24 0.81 -5.85 -11.94
CA LEU A 24 1.64 -6.16 -13.11
C LEU A 24 1.57 -5.04 -14.16
N GLY A 25 2.74 -4.48 -14.47
CA GLY A 25 2.91 -3.44 -15.49
C GLY A 25 3.05 -2.02 -14.97
N TRP A 26 2.83 -1.76 -13.68
CA TRP A 26 3.21 -0.49 -13.08
C TRP A 26 4.59 -0.57 -12.43
N GLN A 27 5.46 0.34 -12.82
CA GLN A 27 6.77 0.55 -12.21
C GLN A 27 7.09 2.05 -12.20
N GLU A 28 7.97 2.46 -11.31
CA GLU A 28 8.46 3.82 -11.26
C GLU A 28 9.94 3.86 -10.88
N THR A 29 10.65 4.85 -11.41
CA THR A 29 12.08 5.03 -11.16
C THR A 29 12.28 6.28 -10.30
N LEU A 30 13.04 6.13 -9.22
CA LEU A 30 13.50 7.24 -8.39
C LEU A 30 14.94 7.60 -8.77
N ALA A 31 15.17 8.88 -9.08
CA ALA A 31 16.52 9.43 -9.18
C ALA A 31 17.17 9.51 -7.78
N PRO A 32 18.51 9.57 -7.68
CA PRO A 32 19.19 9.77 -6.40
C PRO A 32 18.64 10.99 -5.63
N GLY A 33 18.23 10.77 -4.37
CA GLY A 33 17.64 11.80 -3.51
C GLY A 33 16.16 12.12 -3.77
N GLN A 34 15.55 11.54 -4.82
CA GLN A 34 14.12 11.69 -5.09
C GLN A 34 13.29 10.90 -4.07
N GLN A 35 12.11 11.42 -3.77
CA GLN A 35 11.16 10.80 -2.85
C GLN A 35 9.83 10.51 -3.54
N GLY A 36 9.15 9.50 -3.04
CA GLY A 36 7.77 9.17 -3.39
C GLY A 36 6.86 9.21 -2.17
N LYS A 37 5.56 9.41 -2.39
CA LYS A 37 4.53 9.36 -1.36
C LYS A 37 3.64 8.15 -1.59
N LEU A 38 3.71 7.17 -0.68
CA LEU A 38 2.73 6.09 -0.60
C LEU A 38 1.52 6.57 0.22
N THR A 39 0.32 6.47 -0.35
CA THR A 39 -0.94 6.73 0.36
C THR A 39 -1.71 5.42 0.46
N VAL A 40 -2.03 5.01 1.68
CA VAL A 40 -2.80 3.79 1.98
C VAL A 40 -4.20 4.21 2.41
N TYR A 41 -5.20 3.58 1.81
CA TYR A 41 -6.62 3.80 2.12
C TYR A 41 -7.15 2.55 2.79
N PHE A 42 -7.77 2.73 3.95
CA PHE A 42 -8.41 1.68 4.72
C PHE A 42 -9.88 2.04 4.92
N ASP A 43 -10.79 1.13 4.52
CA ASP A 43 -12.22 1.24 4.77
C ASP A 43 -12.60 0.33 5.94
N PRO A 44 -12.80 0.89 7.16
CA PRO A 44 -13.16 0.10 8.34
C PRO A 44 -14.56 -0.52 8.25
N ASN A 45 -15.43 -0.02 7.38
CA ASN A 45 -16.81 -0.49 7.25
C ASN A 45 -16.96 -1.63 6.25
N PHE A 46 -15.91 -1.97 5.50
CA PHE A 46 -15.98 -2.93 4.39
C PHE A 46 -16.51 -4.31 4.80
N HIS A 47 -16.17 -4.78 6.01
CA HIS A 47 -16.57 -6.08 6.53
C HIS A 47 -17.79 -6.01 7.49
N GLY A 48 -18.36 -4.82 7.73
CA GLY A 48 -19.42 -4.62 8.71
C GLY A 48 -19.04 -5.07 10.12
N ARG A 49 -20.02 -5.56 10.90
CA ARG A 49 -19.80 -6.03 12.28
C ARG A 49 -18.83 -7.23 12.38
N GLU A 50 -18.71 -8.01 11.31
CA GLU A 50 -17.75 -9.13 11.25
C GLU A 50 -16.30 -8.65 11.12
N GLY A 51 -16.10 -7.37 10.77
CA GLY A 51 -14.80 -6.72 10.65
C GLY A 51 -14.25 -6.10 11.93
N LEU A 52 -14.97 -6.22 13.06
CA LEU A 52 -14.53 -5.67 14.34
C LEU A 52 -13.31 -6.42 14.91
N GLY A 53 -12.49 -5.70 15.66
CA GLY A 53 -11.29 -6.25 16.31
C GLY A 53 -9.99 -5.88 15.61
N ARG A 54 -8.93 -6.62 15.93
CA ARG A 54 -7.58 -6.32 15.47
C ARG A 54 -7.42 -6.69 14.00
N ILE A 55 -6.88 -5.77 13.22
CA ILE A 55 -6.47 -6.00 11.85
C ILE A 55 -4.99 -5.73 11.67
N TRP A 56 -4.40 -6.48 10.74
CA TRP A 56 -3.04 -6.31 10.27
C TRP A 56 -3.04 -6.43 8.74
N ARG A 57 -2.33 -5.51 8.09
CA ARG A 57 -2.20 -5.43 6.62
C ARG A 57 -0.79 -5.02 6.26
N GLU A 58 -0.38 -5.42 5.07
CA GLU A 58 0.95 -5.13 4.55
C GLU A 58 0.83 -4.47 3.18
N VAL A 59 1.71 -3.50 2.93
CA VAL A 59 2.01 -3.01 1.58
C VAL A 59 3.43 -3.45 1.25
N ARG A 60 3.56 -4.29 0.23
CA ARG A 60 4.83 -4.78 -0.29
C ARG A 60 5.31 -3.88 -1.44
N ILE A 61 6.58 -3.50 -1.37
CA ILE A 61 7.28 -2.77 -2.43
C ILE A 61 8.47 -3.62 -2.84
N ASP A 62 8.46 -4.08 -4.10
CA ASP A 62 9.61 -4.71 -4.74
C ASP A 62 10.42 -3.63 -5.47
N SER A 63 11.74 -3.64 -5.30
CA SER A 63 12.65 -2.66 -5.89
C SER A 63 13.96 -3.29 -6.36
N ASN A 64 14.79 -2.50 -7.04
CA ASN A 64 16.15 -2.89 -7.43
C ASN A 64 17.22 -2.44 -6.42
N ASP A 65 16.84 -2.03 -5.21
CA ASP A 65 17.78 -1.75 -4.12
C ASP A 65 18.48 -3.07 -3.71
N PRO A 66 19.82 -3.18 -3.84
CA PRO A 66 20.53 -4.40 -3.51
C PRO A 66 20.57 -4.71 -2.00
N GLN A 67 20.38 -3.71 -1.14
CA GLN A 67 20.33 -3.88 0.31
C GLN A 67 18.91 -4.22 0.77
N HIS A 68 17.91 -3.62 0.15
CA HIS A 68 16.49 -3.78 0.51
C HIS A 68 15.60 -4.04 -0.72
N PRO A 69 15.77 -5.19 -1.42
CA PRO A 69 15.03 -5.48 -2.65
C PRO A 69 13.53 -5.64 -2.42
N VAL A 70 13.13 -5.92 -1.18
CA VAL A 70 11.73 -5.96 -0.74
C VAL A 70 11.61 -5.12 0.51
N THR A 71 10.70 -4.14 0.48
CA THR A 71 10.28 -3.38 1.66
C THR A 71 8.84 -3.71 1.98
N ILE A 72 8.55 -4.06 3.24
CA ILE A 72 7.21 -4.32 3.74
C ILE A 72 6.83 -3.19 4.70
N ILE A 73 5.69 -2.56 4.43
CA ILE A 73 5.10 -1.56 5.32
C ILE A 73 3.89 -2.20 5.98
N GLU A 74 3.95 -2.32 7.31
CA GLU A 74 2.88 -2.91 8.10
C GLU A 74 1.95 -1.84 8.65
N PHE A 75 0.66 -2.16 8.64
CA PHE A 75 -0.41 -1.37 9.25
C PHE A 75 -1.18 -2.24 10.23
N PHE A 76 -1.35 -1.74 11.45
CA PHE A 76 -2.15 -2.36 12.50
C PHE A 76 -3.24 -1.39 12.95
N ALA A 77 -4.46 -1.90 13.14
CA ALA A 77 -5.54 -1.13 13.74
C ALA A 77 -6.47 -2.03 14.55
N THR A 78 -7.30 -1.42 15.39
CA THR A 78 -8.43 -2.09 16.03
C THR A 78 -9.70 -1.40 15.57
N VAL A 79 -10.55 -2.14 14.86
CA VAL A 79 -11.86 -1.65 14.41
C VAL A 79 -12.84 -1.84 15.56
N VAL A 80 -13.52 -0.76 15.93
CA VAL A 80 -14.53 -0.70 17.00
C VAL A 80 -15.85 -0.20 16.42
N ASP A 81 -16.96 -0.41 17.13
CA ASP A 81 -18.31 -0.03 16.67
C ASP A 81 -18.65 1.46 16.85
#